data_AF-A0A0Q8D9A8-F1
#
_entry.id   AF-A0A0Q8D9A8-F1
#
_cell.length_a   1.000
_cell.length_b   1.000
_cell.length_c   1.000
_cell.angle_alpha   90.00
_cell.angle_beta   90.00
_cell.angle_gamma   90.00
#
_symmetry.space_group_name_H-M   'P 1'
#
loop_
_entity.id
_entity.type
_entity.pdbx_description
1 polymer ?
#
loop_
_entity_poly.entity_id
_entity_poly.type
_entity_poly.pdbx_seq_one_letter_code
_entity_poly.pdbx_strand_id
1 'polypeptide(L)'
;MKFWKFWQRAGVGEVKTYRWDDAHARSYRLNEMTGEAARTTYLLALLWDDPKQPGQCPQIATIGYKGWWEDELLWRLYEHIRRYMEEGGPPIQPGESLRRSGTGALPQFPAQVIAAAGGPALSEDAVHRLASVRE
;
A
#
# COMPACT_ATOMS: atom_id res chain seq x y z
N MET A 1 26.61 36.56 5.52
CA MET A 1 25.31 35.93 5.90
C MET A 1 25.38 34.44 5.60
N LYS A 2 25.33 33.58 6.63
CA LYS A 2 25.32 32.11 6.47
C LYS A 2 23.86 31.63 6.52
N PHE A 3 23.37 31.06 5.42
CA PHE A 3 22.01 30.53 5.31
C PHE A 3 21.86 29.24 6.16
N TRP A 4 21.15 29.38 7.28
CA TRP A 4 20.19 28.46 7.89
C TRP A 4 20.16 27.02 7.31
N LYS A 5 20.96 26.11 7.91
CA LYS A 5 20.84 24.64 7.77
C LYS A 5 19.67 24.15 8.64
N PHE A 6 18.48 23.94 8.08
CA PHE A 6 17.32 23.38 8.83
C PHE A 6 16.85 22.01 8.35
N TRP A 7 17.53 21.42 7.37
CA TRP A 7 17.13 20.13 6.85
C TRP A 7 17.99 19.04 7.47
N GLN A 8 17.53 18.52 8.61
CA GLN A 8 18.02 17.24 9.12
C GLN A 8 17.33 16.12 8.33
N ARG A 9 18.11 15.15 7.85
CA ARG A 9 17.57 13.99 7.14
C ARG A 9 16.64 13.25 8.11
N ALA A 10 15.34 13.27 7.84
CA ALA A 10 14.39 12.50 8.62
C ALA A 10 14.80 11.02 8.53
N GLY A 11 15.06 10.40 9.68
CA GLY A 11 15.26 8.95 9.75
C GLY A 11 13.99 8.22 9.28
N VAL A 12 14.12 6.95 8.93
CA VAL A 12 12.95 6.09 8.76
C VAL A 12 12.31 5.94 10.14
N GLY A 13 11.00 6.24 10.24
CA GLY A 13 10.25 6.10 11.48
C GLY A 13 10.25 4.64 11.99
N GLU A 14 9.80 4.45 13.23
CA GLU A 14 9.66 3.12 13.81
C GLU A 14 8.70 2.25 12.98
N VAL A 15 9.07 0.97 12.80
CA VAL A 15 8.19 -0.01 12.15
C VAL A 15 7.04 -0.31 13.11
N LYS A 16 5.81 -0.07 12.65
CA LYS A 16 4.58 -0.36 13.40
C LYS A 16 3.80 -1.47 12.69
N THR A 17 3.20 -2.34 13.48
CA THR A 17 2.34 -3.42 13.00
C THR A 17 0.90 -3.19 13.47
N TYR A 18 -0.05 -3.32 12.57
CA TYR A 18 -1.48 -3.17 12.84
C TYR A 18 -2.24 -4.39 12.33
N ARG A 19 -3.39 -4.70 12.95
CA ARG A 19 -4.28 -5.74 12.42
C ARG A 19 -4.97 -5.22 11.16
N TRP A 20 -5.21 -6.14 10.24
CA TRP A 20 -5.94 -5.85 9.01
C TRP A 20 -7.41 -5.53 9.30
N ASP A 21 -8.03 -6.26 10.22
CA ASP A 21 -9.44 -6.10 10.60
C ASP A 21 -9.78 -4.69 11.10
N ASP A 22 -8.77 -3.98 11.60
CA ASP A 22 -8.90 -2.61 12.13
C ASP A 22 -8.63 -1.54 11.06
N ALA A 23 -8.32 -1.95 9.82
CA ALA A 23 -8.00 -1.04 8.73
C ALA A 23 -9.26 -0.54 8.00
N HIS A 24 -9.29 0.75 7.71
CA HIS A 24 -10.32 1.39 6.92
C HIS A 24 -9.75 1.94 5.62
N ALA A 25 -10.22 1.44 4.48
CA ALA A 25 -9.85 1.99 3.18
C ALA A 25 -10.63 3.27 2.86
N ARG A 26 -9.91 4.29 2.36
CA ARG A 26 -10.49 5.55 1.88
C ARG A 26 -9.76 6.04 0.62
N SER A 27 -10.54 6.52 -0.34
CA SER A 27 -10.03 7.28 -1.47
C SER A 27 -10.14 8.78 -1.21
N TYR A 28 -9.09 9.52 -1.57
CA TYR A 28 -9.05 10.96 -1.46
C TYR A 28 -8.81 11.58 -2.82
N ARG A 29 -9.55 12.66 -3.09
CA ARG A 29 -9.27 13.58 -4.18
C ARG A 29 -8.58 14.81 -3.60
N LEU A 30 -7.37 15.06 -4.05
CA LEU A 30 -6.53 16.18 -3.64
C LEU A 30 -6.44 17.19 -4.80
N ASN A 31 -6.65 18.47 -4.51
CA ASN A 31 -6.32 19.54 -5.45
C ASN A 31 -4.97 20.11 -5.03
N GLU A 32 -3.94 19.84 -5.83
CA GLU A 32 -2.59 20.34 -5.56
C GLU A 32 -2.34 21.56 -6.44
N MET A 33 -1.91 22.66 -5.82
CA MET A 33 -1.39 23.83 -6.53
C MET A 33 0.13 23.83 -6.47
N THR A 34 0.77 23.84 -7.64
CA THR A 34 2.22 23.99 -7.78
C THR A 34 2.48 25.23 -8.63
N GLY A 35 2.62 26.38 -7.97
CA GLY A 35 2.77 27.67 -8.65
C GLY A 35 1.53 28.04 -9.47
N GLU A 36 1.69 28.18 -10.78
CA GLU A 36 0.60 28.54 -11.71
C GLU A 36 -0.28 27.35 -12.14
N ALA A 37 0.11 26.11 -11.82
CA ALA A 37 -0.64 24.92 -12.19
C ALA A 37 -1.45 24.36 -11.02
N ALA A 38 -2.72 24.05 -11.28
CA ALA A 38 -3.58 23.26 -10.38
C ALA A 38 -3.79 21.87 -10.98
N ARG A 39 -3.65 20.82 -10.16
CA ARG A 39 -3.85 19.43 -10.58
C ARG A 39 -4.73 18.68 -9.59
N THR A 40 -5.63 17.86 -10.13
CA THR A 40 -6.36 16.88 -9.33
C THR A 40 -5.51 15.60 -9.23
N THR A 41 -5.29 15.15 -8.01
CA THR A 41 -4.54 13.92 -7.68
C THR A 41 -5.43 13.00 -6.86
N TYR A 42 -5.32 11.70 -7.09
CA TYR A 42 -6.05 10.69 -6.33
C TYR A 42 -5.09 9.90 -5.44
N LEU A 43 -5.59 9.47 -4.29
CA LEU A 43 -4.86 8.71 -3.29
C LEU A 43 -5.77 7.64 -2.71
N LEU A 44 -5.27 6.41 -2.63
CA LEU A 44 -5.87 5.37 -1.80
C LEU A 44 -5.05 5.26 -0.51
N ALA A 45 -5.73 5.25 0.64
CA ALA A 45 -5.09 5.11 1.93
C ALA A 45 -5.82 4.12 2.83
N LEU A 46 -5.04 3.46 3.68
CA LEU A 46 -5.50 2.68 4.82
C LEU A 46 -5.37 3.55 6.06
N LEU A 47 -6.44 3.58 6.85
CA LEU A 47 -6.52 4.32 8.09
C LEU A 47 -6.75 3.34 9.23
N TRP A 48 -6.08 3.57 10.35
CA TRP A 48 -6.39 2.90 11.61
C TRP A 48 -6.88 3.96 12.58
N ASP A 49 -8.04 3.71 13.18
CA ASP A 49 -8.60 4.57 14.21
C ASP A 49 -7.99 4.26 15.58
N ASP A 50 -8.17 5.19 16.52
CA ASP A 50 -7.95 4.92 17.95
C ASP A 50 -9.33 4.83 18.61
N PRO A 51 -9.76 3.63 19.08
CA PRO A 51 -11.04 3.49 19.77
C PRO A 51 -11.17 4.39 21.01
N LYS A 52 -10.05 4.79 21.60
CA LYS A 52 -10.02 5.71 22.76
C LYS A 52 -10.16 7.17 22.35
N GLN A 53 -9.94 7.50 21.07
CA GLN A 53 -9.95 8.85 20.52
C GLN A 53 -10.62 8.88 19.13
N PRO A 54 -11.95 8.73 19.05
CA PRO A 54 -12.68 8.55 17.79
C PRO A 54 -12.60 9.74 16.80
N GLY A 55 -12.07 10.89 17.23
CA GLY A 55 -11.80 12.04 16.37
C GLY A 55 -10.39 12.06 15.76
N GLN A 56 -9.55 11.08 16.07
CA GLN A 56 -8.16 11.02 15.61
C GLN A 56 -7.91 9.79 14.74
N CYS A 57 -7.20 10.02 13.64
CA CYS A 57 -6.59 8.95 12.84
C CYS A 57 -5.09 8.94 13.15
N PRO A 58 -4.64 8.15 14.14
CA PRO A 58 -3.24 8.11 14.54
C PRO A 58 -2.31 7.59 13.44
N GLN A 59 -2.83 6.79 12.51
CA GLN A 59 -2.03 6.20 11.45
C GLN A 59 -2.78 6.18 10.12
N ILE A 60 -2.13 6.80 9.13
CA ILE A 60 -2.50 6.71 7.72
C ILE A 60 -1.34 6.07 6.95
N ALA A 61 -1.64 5.12 6.08
CA ALA A 61 -0.69 4.53 5.15
C ALA A 61 -1.23 4.66 3.74
N THR A 62 -0.50 5.36 2.88
CA THR A 62 -0.86 5.50 1.47
C THR A 62 -0.49 4.21 0.73
N ILE A 63 -1.44 3.62 0.01
CA ILE A 63 -1.23 2.37 -0.73
C ILE A 63 -1.37 2.61 -2.24
N GLY A 64 -0.58 1.88 -3.02
CA GLY A 64 -0.54 2.05 -4.48
C GLY A 64 0.31 3.24 -4.92
N TYR A 65 -0.12 3.90 -6.00
CA TYR A 65 0.59 5.04 -6.60
C TYR A 65 -0.21 6.32 -6.44
N LYS A 66 0.47 7.41 -6.08
CA LYS A 66 -0.11 8.75 -6.11
C LYS A 66 -0.09 9.26 -7.56
N GLY A 67 -1.23 9.14 -8.24
CA GLY A 67 -1.33 9.43 -9.67
C GLY A 67 -2.19 10.64 -10.02
N TRP A 68 -1.88 11.22 -11.18
CA TRP A 68 -2.72 12.20 -11.83
C TRP A 68 -3.76 11.47 -12.68
N TRP A 69 -5.01 11.94 -12.66
CA TRP A 69 -6.12 11.53 -13.54
C TRP A 69 -6.67 10.10 -13.40
N GLU A 70 -5.90 9.11 -12.94
CA GLU A 70 -6.30 7.69 -13.00
C GLU A 70 -6.78 7.13 -11.64
N ASP A 71 -8.03 7.42 -11.25
CA ASP A 71 -8.68 6.80 -10.08
C ASP A 71 -8.93 5.30 -10.29
N GLU A 72 -9.13 4.87 -11.54
CA GLU A 72 -9.43 3.48 -11.90
C GLU A 72 -8.34 2.48 -11.48
N LEU A 73 -7.06 2.87 -11.55
CA LEU A 73 -5.96 1.99 -11.13
C LEU A 73 -5.93 1.79 -9.61
N LEU A 74 -6.29 2.84 -8.85
CA LEU A 74 -6.42 2.75 -7.40
C LEU A 74 -7.61 1.88 -7.01
N TRP A 75 -8.74 2.03 -7.69
CA TRP A 75 -9.91 1.16 -7.48
C TRP A 75 -9.65 -0.30 -7.86
N ARG A 76 -8.91 -0.56 -8.94
CA ARG A 76 -8.48 -1.92 -9.29
C ARG A 76 -7.60 -2.54 -8.21
N LEU A 77 -6.68 -1.77 -7.63
CA LEU A 77 -5.87 -2.22 -6.51
C LEU A 77 -6.73 -2.52 -5.27
N TYR A 78 -7.67 -1.62 -4.95
CA TYR A 78 -8.59 -1.84 -3.83
C TYR A 78 -9.45 -3.09 -4.04
N GLU A 79 -10.03 -3.28 -5.22
CA GLU A 79 -10.82 -4.48 -5.53
C GLU A 79 -10.04 -5.77 -5.35
N HIS A 80 -8.76 -5.78 -5.75
CA HIS A 80 -7.90 -6.94 -5.54
C HIS A 80 -7.67 -7.20 -4.05
N ILE A 81 -7.37 -6.14 -3.28
CA ILE A 81 -7.19 -6.22 -1.83
C ILE A 81 -8.48 -6.69 -1.14
N ARG A 82 -9.63 -6.11 -1.47
CA ARG A 82 -10.94 -6.42 -0.90
C ARG A 82 -11.29 -7.89 -1.13
N ARG A 83 -11.18 -8.36 -2.37
CA ARG A 83 -11.44 -9.77 -2.72
C ARG A 83 -10.55 -10.71 -1.94
N TYR A 84 -9.25 -10.43 -1.85
CA TYR A 84 -8.32 -11.31 -1.17
C TYR A 84 -8.46 -11.26 0.36
N MET A 85 -8.43 -10.06 0.93
CA MET A 85 -8.29 -9.85 2.37
C MET A 85 -9.62 -9.77 3.12
N GLU A 86 -10.71 -9.34 2.47
CA GLU A 86 -12.03 -9.20 3.11
C GLU A 86 -12.99 -10.31 2.70
N GLU A 87 -12.98 -10.73 1.43
CA GLU A 87 -13.90 -11.75 0.92
C GLU A 87 -13.34 -13.17 0.95
N GLY A 88 -12.08 -13.34 1.36
CA GLY A 88 -11.40 -14.65 1.35
C GLY A 88 -11.20 -15.23 -0.06
N GLY A 89 -11.35 -14.41 -1.10
CA GLY A 89 -11.08 -14.77 -2.48
C GLY A 89 -9.60 -15.09 -2.70
N PRO A 90 -9.26 -15.68 -3.85
CA PRO A 90 -7.91 -16.16 -4.08
C PRO A 90 -6.90 -14.99 -4.12
N PRO A 91 -5.71 -15.14 -3.49
CA PRO A 91 -4.65 -14.12 -3.48
C PRO A 91 -4.18 -13.70 -4.87
N ILE A 92 -4.32 -14.58 -5.85
CA ILE A 92 -3.94 -14.36 -7.24
C ILE A 92 -5.09 -14.88 -8.09
N GLN A 93 -5.64 -14.03 -8.95
CA GLN A 93 -6.74 -14.45 -9.81
C GLN A 93 -6.24 -15.36 -10.93
N PRO A 94 -7.10 -16.22 -11.51
CA PRO A 94 -6.73 -17.03 -12.65
C PRO A 94 -6.18 -16.18 -13.81
N GLY A 95 -4.94 -16.47 -14.24
CA GLY A 95 -4.26 -15.74 -15.31
C GLY A 95 -3.42 -14.54 -14.84
N GLU A 96 -3.44 -14.20 -13.55
CA GLU A 96 -2.53 -13.21 -12.97
C GLU A 96 -1.15 -13.84 -12.64
N SER A 97 -0.12 -12.99 -12.62
CA SER A 97 1.24 -13.36 -12.22
C SER A 97 1.80 -12.31 -11.27
N LEU A 98 2.82 -12.67 -10.48
CA LEU A 98 3.49 -11.71 -9.62
C LEU A 98 4.07 -10.57 -10.44
N ARG A 99 3.81 -9.33 -10.01
CA ARG A 99 4.42 -8.16 -10.61
C ARG A 99 5.93 -8.23 -10.36
N ARG A 100 6.69 -8.43 -11.43
CA ARG A 100 8.14 -8.21 -11.42
C ARG A 100 8.41 -6.71 -11.41
N SER A 101 9.41 -6.24 -10.65
CA SER A 101 9.87 -4.86 -10.82
C SER A 101 10.36 -4.66 -12.25
N GLY A 102 10.48 -3.42 -12.72
CA GLY A 102 11.01 -3.14 -14.08
C GLY A 102 12.41 -3.72 -14.33
N THR A 103 13.12 -4.14 -13.28
CA THR A 103 14.43 -4.80 -13.31
C THR A 103 14.37 -6.30 -12.94
N GLY A 104 13.18 -6.86 -12.72
CA GLY A 104 12.98 -8.28 -12.38
C GLY A 104 13.25 -8.65 -10.93
N ALA A 105 13.79 -7.74 -10.10
CA ALA A 105 14.14 -8.02 -8.70
C ALA A 105 13.03 -7.61 -7.72
N LEU A 106 12.69 -8.48 -6.78
CA LEU A 106 11.81 -8.14 -5.65
C LEU A 106 12.55 -7.22 -4.65
N PRO A 107 11.85 -6.30 -3.97
CA PRO A 107 12.45 -5.52 -2.89
C PRO A 107 12.96 -6.44 -1.77
N GLN A 108 14.19 -6.20 -1.29
CA GLN A 108 14.74 -6.92 -0.14
C GLN A 108 14.34 -6.22 1.15
N PHE A 109 13.75 -6.97 2.08
CA PHE A 109 13.34 -6.47 3.39
C PHE A 109 14.17 -7.13 4.50
N PRO A 110 14.38 -6.46 5.66
CA PRO A 110 15.02 -7.08 6.81
C PRO A 110 14.28 -8.34 7.27
N ALA A 111 15.01 -9.34 7.77
CA ALA A 111 14.43 -10.63 8.17
C ALA A 111 13.31 -10.50 9.20
N GLN A 112 13.41 -9.54 10.13
CA GLN A 112 12.35 -9.25 11.11
C GLN A 112 11.04 -8.80 10.47
N VAL A 113 11.10 -8.06 9.36
CA VAL A 113 9.92 -7.59 8.62
C VAL A 113 9.29 -8.75 7.86
N ILE A 114 10.12 -9.58 7.23
CA ILE A 114 9.66 -10.79 6.53
C ILE A 114 8.96 -11.75 7.51
N ALA A 115 9.56 -11.99 8.68
CA ALA A 115 8.96 -12.84 9.70
C ALA A 115 7.62 -12.27 10.20
N ALA A 116 7.54 -10.96 10.46
CA ALA A 116 6.30 -10.30 10.86
C ALA A 116 5.22 -10.32 9.77
N ALA A 117 5.60 -10.35 8.50
CA ALA A 117 4.70 -10.41 7.35
C ALA A 117 4.20 -11.84 7.02
N GLY A 118 4.51 -12.84 7.85
CA GLY A 118 4.08 -14.23 7.64
C GLY A 118 5.10 -15.12 6.93
N GLY A 119 6.34 -14.65 6.74
CA GLY A 119 7.43 -15.46 6.21
C GLY A 119 7.92 -15.04 4.82
N PRO A 120 8.81 -15.83 4.21
CA PRO A 120 9.41 -15.50 2.92
C PRO A 120 8.38 -15.44 1.79
N ALA A 121 8.69 -14.65 0.76
CA ALA A 121 7.85 -14.57 -0.44
C ALA A 121 7.71 -15.95 -1.11
N LEU A 122 6.53 -16.21 -1.68
CA LEU A 122 6.26 -17.45 -2.40
C LEU A 122 7.08 -17.55 -3.69
N SER A 123 7.44 -18.77 -4.08
CA SER A 123 8.04 -19.04 -5.39
C SER A 123 7.03 -18.87 -6.53
N GLU A 124 7.49 -18.62 -7.75
CA GLU A 124 6.62 -18.53 -8.93
C GLU A 124 5.77 -19.80 -9.12
N ASP A 125 6.33 -20.99 -8.86
CA ASP A 125 5.57 -22.25 -8.93
C ASP A 125 4.48 -22.36 -7.84
N ALA A 126 4.74 -21.83 -6.63
CA ALA A 126 3.74 -21.79 -5.58
C ALA A 126 2.60 -20.82 -5.93
N VAL A 127 2.95 -19.66 -6.49
CA VAL A 127 2.01 -18.65 -7.02
C VAL A 127 1.15 -19.23 -8.12
N HIS A 128 1.75 -19.90 -9.11
CA HIS A 128 1.02 -20.53 -10.21
C HIS A 128 0.05 -21.61 -9.71
N ARG A 129 0.45 -22.42 -8.73
CA ARG A 129 -0.46 -23.39 -8.12
C ARG A 129 -1.64 -22.71 -7.46
N LEU A 130 -1.41 -21.67 -6.65
CA LEU A 130 -2.50 -20.91 -6.00
C LEU A 130 -3.46 -20.28 -7.02
N ALA A 131 -2.93 -19.73 -8.12
CA ALA A 131 -3.75 -19.13 -9.19
C ALA A 131 -4.52 -20.16 -10.04
N SER A 132 -4.12 -21.44 -9.98
CA SER A 132 -4.72 -22.53 -10.77
C SER A 132 -5.75 -23.35 -9.98
N VAL A 133 -5.88 -23.12 -8.67
CA VAL A 133 -6.92 -23.78 -7.87
C VAL A 133 -8.27 -23.17 -8.26
N ARG A 134 -9.06 -23.94 -9.02
CA ARG A 134 -10.50 -23.68 -9.19
C ARG A 134 -11.22 -24.29 -8.00
N GLU A 135 -12.01 -23.49 -7.29
CA GLU A 135 -13.13 -24.00 -6.47
C GLU A 135 -14.24 -24.55 -7.38
#